data_AF-A0A645J9S5-F1
#
_entry.id   AF-A0A645J9S5-F1
#
_cell.length_a   1.000
_cell.length_b   1.000
_cell.length_c   1.000
_cell.angle_alpha   90.00
_cell.angle_beta   90.00
_cell.angle_gamma   90.00
#
_symmetry.space_group_name_H-M   'P 1'
#
loop_
_entity.id
_entity.type
_entity.pdbx_description
1 polymer ?
#
loop_
_entity_poly.entity_id
_entity_poly.type
_entity_poly.pdbx_seq_one_letter_code
_entity_poly.pdbx_strand_id
1 'polypeptide(L)'
;MNGVGDIERIGDHAQNLIELYDYKRENGVVFSPLARGEFEDMFRTVERAVCLSLESFAEEDPAKAHEVIDVLEEEIDSKEQSMRKSHIERLNHGECNPQSGVIFIDILSNMERIGDHAHNFAFIALDIAKLHA
;
A
#
# COMPACT_ATOMS: atom_id res chain seq x y z
N MET A 1 -1.38 2.71 19.56
CA MET A 1 -0.47 2.81 18.39
C MET A 1 0.96 2.92 18.90
N ASN A 2 1.92 2.32 18.20
CA ASN A 2 3.34 2.35 18.56
C ASN A 2 4.11 2.74 17.30
N GLY A 3 4.49 4.01 17.18
CA GLY A 3 5.05 4.54 15.93
C GLY A 3 6.30 3.82 15.45
N VAL A 4 7.17 3.37 16.35
CA VAL A 4 8.34 2.56 15.97
C VAL A 4 7.92 1.20 15.41
N GLY A 5 6.88 0.60 15.99
CA GLY A 5 6.32 -0.65 15.50
C GLY A 5 5.67 -0.48 14.12
N ASP A 6 4.89 0.58 13.91
CA ASP A 6 4.27 0.83 12.61
C ASP A 6 5.31 1.05 11.49
N ILE A 7 6.41 1.77 11.77
CA ILE A 7 7.53 1.93 10.81
C ILE A 7 8.24 0.60 10.53
N GLU A 8 8.44 -0.25 11.54
CA GLU A 8 9.02 -1.58 11.35
C GLU A 8 8.13 -2.46 10.45
N ARG A 9 6.81 -2.43 10.66
CA ARG A 9 5.86 -3.19 9.84
C ARG A 9 5.78 -2.72 8.40
N ILE A 10 5.93 -1.41 8.12
CA ILE A 10 6.12 -0.92 6.75
C ILE A 10 7.33 -1.59 6.11
N GLY A 11 8.45 -1.68 6.84
CA GLY A 11 9.67 -2.37 6.40
C GLY A 11 9.45 -3.87 6.13
N ASP A 12 8.77 -4.57 7.03
CA ASP A 12 8.43 -5.99 6.87
C ASP A 12 7.61 -6.24 5.59
N HIS A 13 6.57 -5.44 5.36
CA HIS A 13 5.73 -5.57 4.17
C HIS A 13 6.48 -5.20 2.89
N ALA A 14 7.37 -4.20 2.94
CA ALA A 14 8.26 -3.90 1.83
C ALA A 14 9.22 -5.07 1.52
N GLN A 15 9.73 -5.76 2.55
CA GLN A 15 10.52 -6.97 2.36
C GLN A 15 9.70 -8.09 1.70
N ASN A 16 8.46 -8.32 2.15
CA ASN A 16 7.57 -9.30 1.53
C ASN A 16 7.34 -9.00 0.03
N LEU A 17 7.22 -7.73 -0.36
CA LEU A 17 7.09 -7.33 -1.77
C LEU A 17 8.34 -7.70 -2.58
N ILE A 18 9.53 -7.56 -2.02
CA ILE A 18 10.79 -7.98 -2.65
C ILE A 18 10.82 -9.51 -2.83
N GLU A 19 10.42 -10.26 -1.80
CA GLU A 19 10.34 -11.72 -1.86
C GLU A 19 9.34 -12.20 -2.93
N LEU A 20 8.18 -11.54 -3.04
CA LEU A 20 7.19 -11.81 -4.09
C LEU A 20 7.73 -11.47 -5.49
N TYR A 21 8.51 -10.40 -5.62
CA TYR A 21 9.17 -10.04 -6.88
C TYR A 21 10.19 -11.12 -7.31
N ASP A 22 11.02 -11.59 -6.39
CA ASP A 22 11.98 -12.65 -6.66
C ASP A 22 11.28 -13.96 -7.05
N TYR A 23 10.23 -14.34 -6.32
CA TYR A 23 9.40 -15.51 -6.66
C TYR A 23 8.81 -15.39 -8.07
N LYS A 24 8.24 -14.23 -8.42
CA LYS A 24 7.68 -13.94 -9.74
C LYS A 24 8.76 -14.10 -10.83
N ARG A 25 9.98 -13.62 -10.58
CA ARG A 25 11.10 -13.72 -11.54
C ARG A 25 11.54 -15.17 -11.72
N GLU A 26 11.72 -15.91 -10.63
CA GLU A 26 12.20 -17.30 -10.64
C GLU A 26 11.20 -18.27 -11.29
N ASN A 27 9.90 -18.02 -11.07
CA ASN A 27 8.83 -18.88 -11.60
C ASN A 27 8.27 -18.37 -12.93
N GLY A 28 8.87 -17.35 -13.54
CA GLY A 28 8.46 -16.83 -14.85
C GLY A 28 7.03 -16.28 -14.88
N VAL A 29 6.53 -15.77 -13.75
CA VAL A 29 5.17 -15.23 -13.67
C VAL A 29 5.10 -13.90 -14.41
N VAL A 30 4.09 -13.78 -15.28
CA VAL A 30 3.85 -12.59 -16.10
C VAL A 30 2.52 -11.97 -15.74
N PHE A 31 2.52 -10.66 -15.51
CA PHE A 31 1.32 -9.85 -15.37
C PHE A 31 0.96 -9.18 -16.68
N SER A 32 -0.33 -8.96 -16.93
CA SER A 32 -0.79 -8.18 -18.09
C SER A 32 -0.29 -6.72 -18.00
N PRO A 33 -0.23 -5.98 -19.12
CA PRO A 33 0.09 -4.56 -19.09
C PRO A 33 -0.85 -3.75 -18.17
N LEU A 34 -2.13 -4.10 -18.15
CA LEU A 34 -3.12 -3.48 -17.27
C LEU A 34 -2.77 -3.70 -15.79
N ALA A 35 -2.51 -4.95 -15.40
CA ALA A 35 -2.11 -5.29 -14.02
C ALA A 35 -0.85 -4.55 -13.57
N ARG A 36 0.12 -4.36 -14.46
CA ARG A 36 1.33 -3.57 -14.15
C ARG A 36 1.02 -2.09 -13.94
N GLY A 37 0.14 -1.51 -14.75
CA GLY A 37 -0.30 -0.12 -14.57
C GLY A 37 -1.07 0.08 -13.27
N GLU A 38 -1.93 -0.87 -12.91
CA GLU A 38 -2.66 -0.87 -11.64
C GLU A 38 -1.67 -0.93 -10.44
N PHE A 39 -0.64 -1.78 -10.50
CA PHE A 39 0.40 -1.82 -9.46
C PHE A 39 1.18 -0.51 -9.33
N GLU A 40 1.53 0.12 -10.45
CA GLU A 40 2.28 1.38 -10.45
C GLU A 40 1.47 2.52 -9.82
N ASP A 41 0.16 2.53 -10.07
CA ASP A 41 -0.78 3.50 -9.49
C ASP A 41 -0.97 3.29 -7.99
N MET A 42 -1.20 2.05 -7.56
CA MET A 42 -1.28 1.70 -6.13
C MET A 42 0.03 2.04 -5.40
N PHE A 43 1.18 1.67 -5.98
CA PHE A 43 2.49 1.92 -5.38
C PHE A 43 2.74 3.41 -5.15
N ARG A 44 2.42 4.27 -6.12
CA ARG A 44 2.55 5.74 -5.95
C ARG A 44 1.69 6.28 -4.82
N THR A 45 0.49 5.73 -4.64
CA THR A 45 -0.44 6.16 -3.59
C THR A 45 0.09 5.76 -2.21
N VAL A 46 0.55 4.52 -2.08
CA VAL A 46 1.16 4.00 -0.84
C VAL A 46 2.45 4.73 -0.51
N GLU A 47 3.32 4.98 -1.49
CA GLU A 47 4.55 5.78 -1.32
C GLU A 47 4.22 7.17 -0.80
N ARG A 48 3.23 7.84 -1.38
CA ARG A 48 2.76 9.15 -0.90
C ARG A 48 2.25 9.08 0.53
N ALA A 49 1.46 8.07 0.90
CA ALA A 49 0.95 7.91 2.27
C ALA A 49 2.09 7.76 3.28
N VAL A 50 3.09 6.92 2.97
CA VAL A 50 4.28 6.75 3.81
C VAL A 50 5.07 8.06 3.94
N CYS A 51 5.40 8.72 2.82
CA CYS A 51 6.16 9.98 2.86
C CYS A 51 5.41 11.05 3.65
N LEU A 52 4.11 11.23 3.38
CA LEU A 52 3.33 12.28 4.01
C LEU A 52 3.08 12.02 5.50
N SER A 53 2.93 10.75 5.91
CA SER A 53 2.86 10.40 7.33
C SER A 53 4.14 10.79 8.08
N LEU A 54 5.31 10.52 7.49
CA LEU A 54 6.61 10.91 8.04
C LEU A 54 6.78 12.43 8.10
N GLU A 55 6.39 13.14 7.03
CA GLU A 55 6.44 14.61 6.99
C GLU A 55 5.51 15.23 8.02
N SER A 56 4.28 14.70 8.17
CA SER A 56 3.31 15.19 9.17
C SER A 56 3.86 15.11 10.59
N PHE A 57 4.62 14.05 10.89
CA PHE A 57 5.28 13.88 12.17
C PHE A 57 6.46 14.83 12.34
N ALA A 58 7.32 14.93 11.32
CA ALA A 58 8.55 15.73 11.38
C ALA A 58 8.30 17.24 11.46
N GLU A 59 7.22 17.70 10.81
CA GLU A 59 6.84 19.11 10.75
C GLU A 59 5.72 19.46 11.74
N GLU A 60 5.19 18.46 12.45
CA GLU A 60 4.01 18.57 13.32
C GLU A 60 2.82 19.23 12.60
N ASP A 61 2.61 18.89 11.33
CA ASP A 61 1.58 19.47 10.46
C ASP A 61 0.29 18.60 10.46
N PRO A 62 -0.79 19.06 11.11
CA PRO A 62 -2.05 18.32 11.15
C PRO A 62 -2.71 18.16 9.78
N ALA A 63 -2.49 19.09 8.85
CA ALA A 63 -3.10 19.03 7.52
C ALA A 63 -2.54 17.85 6.71
N LYS A 64 -1.22 17.63 6.80
CA LYS A 64 -0.56 16.46 6.21
C LYS A 64 -1.05 15.15 6.83
N ALA A 65 -1.22 15.12 8.16
CA ALA A 65 -1.76 13.94 8.84
C ALA A 65 -3.19 13.62 8.36
N HIS A 66 -4.05 14.63 8.25
CA HIS A 66 -5.42 14.47 7.74
C HIS A 66 -5.46 13.99 6.29
N GLU A 67 -4.55 14.44 5.43
CA GLU A 67 -4.49 13.94 4.06
C GLU A 67 -4.18 12.43 4.01
N VAL A 68 -3.29 11.93 4.88
CA VAL A 68 -3.06 10.48 5.00
C VAL A 68 -4.30 9.77 5.54
N ILE A 69 -4.87 10.27 6.63
CA ILE A 69 -5.94 9.61 7.38
C ILE A 69 -7.25 9.55 6.58
N ASP A 70 -7.65 10.67 5.99
CA ASP A 70 -9.00 10.85 5.46
C ASP A 70 -9.06 10.67 3.93
N VAL A 71 -7.92 10.77 3.22
CA VAL A 71 -7.90 10.77 1.74
C VAL A 71 -7.12 9.58 1.19
N LEU A 72 -5.85 9.43 1.58
CA LEU A 72 -4.98 8.41 0.98
C LEU A 72 -5.39 6.99 1.39
N GLU A 73 -5.88 6.81 2.62
CA GLU A 73 -6.40 5.50 3.07
C GLU A 73 -7.62 5.06 2.25
N GLU A 74 -8.62 5.93 2.08
CA GLU A 74 -9.80 5.61 1.27
C GLU A 74 -9.42 5.32 -0.20
N GLU A 75 -8.43 6.05 -0.73
CA GLU A 75 -7.90 5.83 -2.07
C GLU A 75 -7.20 4.46 -2.20
N ILE A 76 -6.39 4.06 -1.20
CA ILE A 76 -5.71 2.76 -1.12
C ILE A 76 -6.74 1.61 -1.06
N ASP A 77 -7.72 1.70 -0.17
CA ASP A 77 -8.80 0.71 -0.03
C ASP A 77 -9.61 0.55 -1.32
N SER A 78 -9.96 1.67 -1.96
CA SER A 78 -10.73 1.68 -3.19
C SER A 78 -9.96 1.05 -4.35
N LYS A 79 -8.66 1.34 -4.47
CA LYS A 79 -7.77 0.71 -5.45
C LYS A 79 -7.65 -0.78 -5.20
N GLU A 80 -7.43 -1.20 -3.95
CA GLU A 80 -7.33 -2.61 -3.58
C GLU A 80 -8.57 -3.40 -4.02
N GLN A 81 -9.76 -2.91 -3.66
CA GLN A 81 -11.04 -3.54 -4.02
C GLN A 81 -11.25 -3.59 -5.54
N SER A 82 -10.99 -2.48 -6.24
CA SER A 82 -11.17 -2.40 -7.69
C SER A 82 -10.20 -3.31 -8.45
N MET A 83 -8.94 -3.36 -8.03
CA MET A 83 -7.90 -4.20 -8.62
C MET A 83 -8.17 -5.69 -8.40
N ARG A 84 -8.66 -6.08 -7.20
CA ARG A 84 -9.11 -7.46 -6.95
C ARG A 84 -10.22 -7.88 -7.91
N LYS A 85 -11.22 -7.01 -8.09
CA LYS A 85 -12.33 -7.26 -9.02
C LYS A 85 -11.85 -7.39 -10.46
N SER A 86 -11.05 -6.43 -10.93
CA SER A 86 -10.42 -6.44 -12.25
C SER A 86 -9.61 -7.72 -12.48
N HIS A 87 -8.87 -8.17 -11.46
CA HIS A 87 -8.10 -9.42 -11.55
C HIS A 87 -8.99 -10.67 -11.69
N ILE A 88 -10.07 -10.77 -10.91
CA ILE A 88 -11.03 -11.89 -11.02
C ILE A 88 -11.68 -11.92 -12.41
N GLU A 89 -12.05 -10.77 -12.96
CA GLU A 89 -12.62 -10.67 -14.32
C GLU A 89 -11.63 -11.18 -15.38
N ARG A 90 -10.35 -10.79 -15.29
CA ARG A 90 -9.28 -11.29 -16.18
C ARG A 90 -9.07 -12.79 -16.06
N LEU A 91 -9.15 -13.35 -14.85
CA LEU A 91 -9.06 -14.80 -14.63
C LEU A 91 -10.23 -15.52 -15.32
N ASN A 92 -11.46 -15.02 -15.15
CA ASN A 92 -12.66 -15.62 -15.73
C ASN A 92 -12.66 -15.59 -17.27
N HIS A 93 -12.04 -14.57 -17.88
CA HIS A 93 -11.91 -14.46 -19.34
C HIS A 93 -10.69 -15.19 -19.91
N GLY A 94 -9.82 -15.79 -19.07
CA GLY A 94 -8.58 -16.43 -19.53
C GLY A 94 -7.51 -15.44 -20.01
N GLU A 95 -7.62 -14.17 -19.61
CA GLU A 95 -6.70 -13.09 -19.98
C GLU A 95 -5.47 -13.02 -19.04
N CYS A 96 -5.46 -13.83 -17.97
CA CYS A 96 -4.29 -13.99 -17.11
C CYS A 96 -4.12 -15.45 -16.62
N ASN A 97 -2.89 -15.78 -16.21
CA ASN A 97 -2.54 -17.12 -15.73
C ASN A 97 -3.05 -17.30 -14.27
N PRO A 98 -3.73 -18.39 -13.93
CA PRO A 98 -4.14 -18.68 -12.54
C PRO A 98 -3.00 -18.59 -11.51
N GLN A 99 -1.78 -18.99 -11.87
CA GLN A 99 -0.59 -18.86 -11.00
C GLN A 99 -0.25 -17.40 -10.68
N SER A 100 -0.57 -16.46 -11.58
CA SER A 100 -0.37 -15.03 -11.34
C SER A 100 -1.36 -14.47 -10.33
N GLY A 101 -2.50 -15.13 -10.10
CA GLY A 101 -3.55 -14.59 -9.24
C GLY A 101 -3.23 -14.60 -7.76
N VAL A 102 -2.59 -15.66 -7.26
CA VAL A 102 -2.17 -15.72 -5.85
C VAL A 102 -1.18 -14.59 -5.55
N ILE A 103 -0.14 -14.45 -6.38
CA ILE A 103 0.90 -13.42 -6.21
C ILE A 103 0.32 -12.02 -6.38
N PHE A 104 -0.62 -11.81 -7.32
CA PHE A 104 -1.26 -10.52 -7.51
C PHE A 104 -1.95 -10.04 -6.24
N ILE A 105 -2.71 -10.94 -5.61
CA ILE A 105 -3.44 -10.66 -4.37
C ILE A 105 -2.49 -10.43 -3.20
N ASP A 106 -1.40 -11.20 -3.11
CA ASP A 106 -0.41 -11.03 -2.04
C ASP A 106 0.35 -9.70 -2.16
N ILE A 107 0.68 -9.27 -3.39
CA ILE A 107 1.27 -7.95 -3.66
C ILE A 107 0.31 -6.84 -3.19
N LEU A 108 -0.97 -6.93 -3.55
CA LEU A 108 -1.98 -5.96 -3.14
C LEU A 108 -2.11 -5.87 -1.62
N SER A 109 -2.22 -7.01 -0.94
CA SER A 109 -2.38 -7.04 0.51
C SER A 109 -1.15 -6.49 1.24
N ASN A 110 0.07 -6.65 0.71
CA ASN A 110 1.24 -6.01 1.33
C ASN A 110 1.26 -4.50 1.09
N MET A 111 0.80 -4.02 -0.07
CA MET A 111 0.69 -2.57 -0.33
C MET A 111 -0.36 -1.89 0.55
N GLU A 112 -1.53 -2.52 0.73
CA GLU A 112 -2.57 -2.02 1.64
C GLU A 112 -2.07 -1.96 3.08
N ARG A 113 -1.48 -3.04 3.61
CA ARG A 113 -0.89 -3.02 4.97
C ARG A 113 0.18 -1.95 5.18
N ILE A 114 0.97 -1.62 4.15
CA ILE A 114 1.91 -0.48 4.24
C ILE A 114 1.12 0.83 4.42
N GLY A 115 0.02 1.00 3.67
CA GLY A 115 -0.95 2.08 3.84
C GLY A 115 -1.51 2.15 5.26
N ASP A 116 -2.06 1.04 5.79
CA ASP A 116 -2.62 0.97 7.15
C ASP A 116 -1.62 1.43 8.21
N HIS A 117 -0.35 1.00 8.08
CA HIS A 117 0.69 1.38 9.02
C HIS A 117 1.12 2.85 8.87
N ALA A 118 1.12 3.40 7.66
CA ALA A 118 1.32 4.84 7.44
C ALA A 118 0.15 5.66 8.04
N HIS A 119 -1.08 5.18 7.87
CA HIS A 119 -2.29 5.74 8.46
C HIS A 119 -2.24 5.74 10.00
N ASN A 120 -1.85 4.63 10.62
CA ASN A 120 -1.62 4.56 12.07
C ASN A 120 -0.53 5.55 12.54
N PHE A 121 0.55 5.69 11.76
CA PHE A 121 1.63 6.62 12.08
C PHE A 121 1.16 8.08 11.99
N ALA A 122 0.34 8.42 11.00
CA ALA A 122 -0.25 9.76 10.85
C ALA A 122 -1.15 10.15 12.04
N PHE A 123 -1.91 9.20 12.62
CA PHE A 123 -2.67 9.46 13.85
C PHE A 123 -1.77 9.83 15.04
N ILE A 124 -0.59 9.20 15.16
CA ILE A 124 0.40 9.58 16.19
C ILE A 124 0.90 11.01 15.96
N ALA A 125 1.19 11.38 14.70
CA ALA A 125 1.61 12.73 14.35
C ALA A 125 0.56 13.78 14.75
N LEU A 126 -0.72 13.49 14.48
CA LEU A 126 -1.84 14.36 14.86
C LEU A 126 -1.96 14.54 16.38
N ASP A 127 -1.75 13.47 17.15
CA ASP A 127 -1.80 13.54 18.61
C ASP A 127 -0.64 14.35 19.19
N ILE A 128 0.56 14.28 18.58
CA ILE A 128 1.70 15.12 18.98
C ILE A 128 1.43 16.60 18.68
N ALA A 129 0.93 16.92 17.49
CA ALA A 129 0.63 18.30 17.11
C ALA A 129 -0.39 18.95 18.07
N LYS A 130 -1.35 18.18 18.60
CA LYS A 130 -2.30 18.67 19.63
C LYS A 130 -1.65 18.98 20.97
N LEU A 131 -0.52 18.37 21.31
CA LEU A 131 0.20 18.66 22.57
C LEU A 131 0.94 20.00 22.53
N HIS A 132 1.28 20.48 21.34
CA HIS A 132 2.04 21.71 21.13
C HIS A 132 1.19 22.90 20.63
N ALA A 133 -0.11 22.68 20.39
CA ALA A 133 -1.10 23.71 20.07
C ALA A 133 -1.60 24.46 21.31
#